data_AF-R9KP68-F1
#
_entry.id   AF-R9KP68-F1
#
_cell.length_a   1.000
_cell.length_b   1.000
_cell.length_c   1.000
_cell.angle_alpha   90.00
_cell.angle_beta   90.00
_cell.angle_gamma   90.00
#
_symmetry.space_group_name_H-M   'P 1'
#
loop_
_entity.id
_entity.type
_entity.pdbx_description
1 polymer ?
#
loop_
_entity_poly.entity_id
_entity_poly.type
_entity_poly.pdbx_seq_one_letter_code
_entity_poly.pdbx_strand_id
1 'polypeptide(L)'
;MGRCKNTCRLCPNLIISTAVTFTAGTGLVITIPAGSYNNNCKYCIVVGQNIPAETTITAPVFIQIGTGAVLYQLTQPCCEQVTACGIKTRTKYCTRVHTSGDAGTFRLLERVCCVTDNLKALNGDGTPVTPTPGA
;
A
#
# COMPACT_ATOMS: atom_id res chain seq x y z
N MET A 1 -25.32 -4.16 -0.07
CA MET A 1 -24.19 -3.36 0.47
C MET A 1 -24.64 -1.93 0.72
N GLY A 2 -24.90 -1.56 1.98
CA GLY A 2 -25.34 -0.21 2.35
C GLY A 2 -24.24 0.82 2.13
N ARG A 3 -24.57 1.93 1.45
CA ARG A 3 -23.67 3.07 1.27
C ARG A 3 -23.29 3.63 2.64
N CYS A 4 -21.99 3.66 2.93
CA CYS A 4 -21.46 4.23 4.15
C CYS A 4 -21.61 5.75 4.11
N LYS A 5 -22.62 6.30 4.81
CA LYS A 5 -22.67 7.74 5.14
C LYS A 5 -21.75 7.98 6.34
N ASN A 6 -20.85 8.95 6.22
CA ASN A 6 -19.79 9.26 7.19
C ASN A 6 -20.29 9.79 8.56
N THR A 7 -21.60 9.84 8.79
CA THR A 7 -22.18 10.71 9.80
C THR A 7 -22.48 10.03 11.14
N CYS A 8 -22.58 8.70 11.24
CA CYS A 8 -22.94 8.06 12.53
C CYS A 8 -22.31 6.69 12.84
N ARG A 9 -21.82 5.90 11.86
CA ARG A 9 -21.13 4.62 12.13
C ARG A 9 -19.93 4.47 11.21
N LEU A 10 -18.80 4.03 11.76
CA LEU A 10 -17.65 3.61 10.96
C LEU A 10 -18.09 2.49 10.01
N CYS A 11 -17.58 2.50 8.78
CA CYS A 11 -17.86 1.43 7.83
C CYS A 11 -17.51 0.09 8.48
N PRO A 12 -18.36 -0.95 8.39
CA PRO A 12 -17.98 -2.28 8.89
C PRO A 12 -16.75 -2.84 8.16
N ASN A 13 -16.46 -2.33 6.96
CA ASN A 13 -15.27 -2.67 6.19
C ASN A 13 -14.12 -1.65 6.38
N LEU A 14 -14.20 -0.77 7.38
CA LEU A 14 -13.09 0.09 7.79
C LEU A 14 -12.19 -0.70 8.73
N ILE A 15 -10.94 -0.83 8.35
CA ILE A 15 -9.93 -1.61 9.05
C ILE A 15 -8.83 -0.65 9.47
N ILE A 16 -8.50 -0.63 10.75
CA ILE A 16 -7.38 0.17 11.26
C ILE A 16 -6.21 -0.79 11.46
N SER A 17 -5.05 -0.46 10.92
CA SER A 17 -3.84 -1.26 11.13
C SER A 17 -3.51 -1.35 12.62
N THR A 18 -3.02 -2.50 13.06
CA THR A 18 -2.58 -2.75 14.44
C THR A 18 -1.09 -2.46 14.61
N ALA A 19 -0.29 -2.66 13.56
CA ALA A 19 1.13 -2.36 13.55
C ALA A 19 1.61 -1.96 12.14
N VAL A 20 2.71 -1.22 12.09
CA VAL A 20 3.46 -0.91 10.87
C VAL A 20 4.93 -1.15 11.19
N THR A 21 5.56 -2.05 10.45
CA THR A 21 6.96 -2.44 10.66
C THR A 21 7.71 -2.40 9.34
N PHE A 22 9.01 -2.13 9.42
CA PHE A 22 9.90 -2.15 8.26
C PHE A 22 11.01 -3.15 8.53
N THR A 23 11.23 -4.04 7.56
CA THR A 23 12.33 -5.00 7.59
C THR A 23 13.15 -4.83 6.32
N ALA A 24 14.43 -4.50 6.48
CA ALA A 24 15.35 -4.38 5.34
C ALA A 24 15.38 -5.69 4.54
N GLY A 25 15.31 -5.58 3.21
CA GLY A 25 15.25 -6.73 2.30
C GLY A 25 13.86 -7.36 2.12
N THR A 26 12.91 -7.10 3.03
CA THR A 26 11.51 -7.54 2.87
C THR A 26 10.62 -6.40 2.40
N GLY A 27 10.62 -5.26 3.10
CA GLY A 27 9.76 -4.12 2.78
C GLY A 27 8.98 -3.57 3.98
N LEU A 28 8.00 -2.72 3.69
CA LEU A 28 7.09 -2.14 4.69
C LEU A 28 5.90 -3.09 4.88
N VAL A 29 5.70 -3.56 6.11
CA VAL A 29 4.61 -4.48 6.47
C VAL A 29 3.58 -3.74 7.32
N ILE A 30 2.34 -3.71 6.82
CA ILE A 30 1.18 -3.15 7.51
C ILE A 30 0.37 -4.31 8.08
N THR A 31 0.32 -4.44 9.39
CA THR A 31 -0.46 -5.48 10.06
C THR A 31 -1.89 -5.00 10.26
N ILE A 32 -2.86 -5.80 9.82
CA ILE A 32 -4.29 -5.58 10.06
C ILE A 32 -4.84 -6.64 11.02
N PRO A 33 -5.98 -6.40 11.69
CA PRO A 33 -6.59 -7.36 12.61
C PRO A 33 -6.78 -8.74 11.97
N ALA A 34 -6.69 -9.79 12.79
CA ALA A 34 -7.02 -11.13 12.33
C ALA A 34 -8.48 -11.19 11.88
N GLY A 35 -8.72 -11.83 10.73
CA GLY A 35 -10.05 -11.96 10.18
C GLY A 35 -10.03 -12.49 8.75
N SER A 36 -11.22 -12.75 8.22
CA SER A 36 -11.40 -13.20 6.84
C SER A 36 -11.71 -12.03 5.93
N TYR A 37 -10.96 -11.92 4.83
CA TYR A 37 -11.10 -10.87 3.84
C TYR A 37 -11.57 -11.49 2.53
N ASN A 38 -12.82 -11.21 2.18
CA ASN A 38 -13.50 -11.88 1.07
C ASN A 38 -13.00 -11.35 -0.28
N ASN A 39 -12.87 -12.26 -1.24
CA ASN A 39 -12.57 -11.90 -2.61
C ASN A 39 -13.59 -10.90 -3.16
N ASN A 40 -13.12 -9.96 -3.96
CA ASN A 40 -13.92 -8.95 -4.64
C ASN A 40 -14.67 -7.96 -3.72
N CYS A 41 -14.40 -7.98 -2.41
CA CYS A 41 -14.95 -7.04 -1.43
C CYS A 41 -14.04 -5.81 -1.23
N LYS A 42 -14.68 -4.65 -1.01
CA LYS A 42 -14.00 -3.39 -0.68
C LYS A 42 -13.72 -3.31 0.82
N TYR A 43 -12.47 -3.05 1.16
CA TYR A 43 -11.99 -2.75 2.52
C TYR A 43 -11.24 -1.42 2.52
N CYS A 44 -11.52 -0.58 3.50
CA CYS A 44 -10.83 0.70 3.68
C CYS A 44 -9.81 0.53 4.80
N ILE A 45 -8.53 0.48 4.47
CA ILE A 45 -7.45 0.31 5.43
C ILE A 45 -6.94 1.70 5.84
N VAL A 46 -6.95 1.99 7.14
CA VAL A 46 -6.35 3.18 7.72
C VAL A 46 -5.01 2.78 8.32
N VAL A 47 -3.93 3.41 7.86
CA VAL A 47 -2.60 3.24 8.43
C VAL A 47 -2.54 4.04 9.74
N GLY A 48 -2.80 3.40 10.87
CA GLY A 48 -2.95 4.06 12.17
C GLY A 48 -1.63 4.50 12.81
N GLN A 49 -0.58 3.69 12.63
CA GLN A 49 0.72 3.88 13.26
C GLN A 49 1.65 4.73 12.38
N ASN A 50 2.71 5.26 13.00
CA ASN A 50 3.75 5.97 12.27
C ASN A 50 4.57 4.99 11.41
N ILE A 51 4.97 5.43 10.22
CA ILE A 51 5.91 4.68 9.37
C ILE A 51 7.30 4.85 10.00
N PRO A 52 8.07 3.76 10.22
CA PRO A 52 9.42 3.84 10.75
C PRO A 52 10.33 4.74 9.90
N ALA A 53 11.18 5.56 10.54
CA ALA A 53 12.03 6.53 9.84
C ALA A 53 13.07 5.89 8.91
N GLU A 54 13.44 4.63 9.18
CA GLU A 54 14.38 3.84 8.38
C GLU A 54 13.77 3.26 7.09
N THR A 55 12.45 3.42 6.91
CA THR A 55 11.75 2.89 5.73
C THR A 55 12.31 3.52 4.46
N THR A 56 12.81 2.69 3.55
CA THR A 56 13.29 3.18 2.26
C THR A 56 12.11 3.55 1.35
N ILE A 57 12.26 4.63 0.58
CA ILE A 57 11.20 5.17 -0.30
C ILE A 57 10.70 4.13 -1.31
N THR A 58 11.61 3.29 -1.81
CA THR A 58 11.35 2.23 -2.79
C THR A 58 10.95 0.90 -2.16
N ALA A 59 10.84 0.81 -0.83
CA ALA A 59 10.46 -0.43 -0.17
C ALA A 59 9.08 -0.91 -0.64
N PRO A 60 8.94 -2.17 -1.09
CA PRO A 60 7.64 -2.73 -1.40
C PRO A 60 6.74 -2.79 -0.16
N VAL A 61 5.44 -2.57 -0.35
CA VAL A 61 4.44 -2.59 0.73
C VAL A 61 3.67 -3.91 0.74
N PHE A 62 3.53 -4.47 1.92
CA PHE A 62 2.80 -5.70 2.20
C PHE A 62 1.78 -5.51 3.31
N ILE A 63 0.75 -6.35 3.27
CA ILE A 63 -0.27 -6.47 4.30
C ILE A 63 -0.14 -7.83 4.97
N GLN A 64 -0.06 -7.81 6.29
CA GLN A 64 -0.08 -9.00 7.12
C GLN A 64 -1.41 -9.06 7.88
N ILE A 65 -2.04 -10.22 7.92
CA ILE A 65 -3.29 -10.43 8.66
C ILE A 65 -2.97 -11.05 10.03
N GLY A 66 -3.25 -10.31 11.11
CA GLY A 66 -2.96 -10.74 12.47
C GLY A 66 -1.50 -11.16 12.65
N THR A 67 -1.28 -12.39 13.10
CA THR A 67 0.04 -13.00 13.27
C THR A 67 0.39 -13.99 12.14
N GLY A 68 -0.35 -13.97 11.03
CA GLY A 68 -0.12 -14.87 9.90
C GLY A 68 1.24 -14.62 9.24
N ALA A 69 1.90 -15.69 8.79
CA ALA A 69 3.22 -15.59 8.14
C ALA A 69 3.16 -15.09 6.69
N VAL A 70 1.98 -15.14 6.06
CA VAL A 70 1.80 -14.74 4.66
C VAL A 70 1.75 -13.22 4.55
N LEU A 71 2.58 -12.68 3.66
CA LEU A 71 2.61 -11.26 3.29
C LEU A 71 1.87 -11.07 1.98
N TYR A 72 0.70 -10.44 2.03
CA TYR A 72 -0.09 -10.12 0.86
C TYR A 72 0.39 -8.81 0.25
N GLN A 73 0.63 -8.79 -1.05
CA GLN A 73 1.07 -7.55 -1.71
C GLN A 73 -0.05 -6.51 -1.72
N LEU A 74 0.33 -5.25 -1.48
CA LEU A 74 -0.50 -4.09 -1.78
C LEU A 74 -0.16 -3.60 -3.19
N THR A 75 -1.15 -3.59 -4.08
CA THR A 75 -0.97 -3.24 -5.49
C THR A 75 -1.78 -2.02 -5.88
N GLN A 76 -1.29 -1.29 -6.88
CA GLN A 76 -1.96 -0.20 -7.55
C GLN A 76 -3.17 -0.71 -8.36
N PRO A 77 -4.09 0.16 -8.78
CA PRO A 77 -5.13 -0.20 -9.73
C PRO A 77 -4.59 -0.77 -11.04
N CYS A 78 -3.34 -0.54 -11.42
CA CYS A 78 -2.69 -1.13 -12.61
C CYS A 78 -1.89 -2.42 -12.33
N CYS A 79 -2.09 -3.05 -11.17
CA CYS A 79 -1.39 -4.27 -10.73
C CYS A 79 0.12 -4.10 -10.43
N GLU A 80 0.63 -2.87 -10.44
CA GLU A 80 1.99 -2.58 -9.98
C GLU A 80 2.07 -2.64 -8.45
N GLN A 81 3.20 -3.03 -7.90
CA GLN A 81 3.40 -3.04 -6.46
C GLN A 81 3.49 -1.63 -5.90
N VAL A 82 2.77 -1.36 -4.80
CA VAL A 82 2.88 -0.10 -4.08
C VAL A 82 4.17 -0.08 -3.29
N THR A 83 4.89 1.03 -3.37
CA THR A 83 6.08 1.31 -2.57
C THR A 83 5.75 2.23 -1.39
N ALA A 84 6.64 2.27 -0.39
CA ALA A 84 6.44 3.03 0.84
C ALA A 84 6.17 4.51 0.58
N CYS A 85 6.72 5.09 -0.50
CA CYS A 85 6.46 6.48 -0.86
C CYS A 85 4.99 6.82 -1.19
N GLY A 86 4.21 5.83 -1.60
CA GLY A 86 2.76 5.98 -1.84
C GLY A 86 1.92 5.95 -0.56
N ILE A 87 2.53 5.56 0.57
CA ILE A 87 1.84 5.37 1.85
C ILE A 87 2.16 6.49 2.82
N LYS A 88 1.12 6.97 3.50
CA LYS A 88 1.16 8.03 4.49
C LYS A 88 0.52 7.54 5.78
N THR A 89 1.09 7.98 6.89
CA THR A 89 0.52 7.74 8.22
C THR A 89 -0.85 8.38 8.32
N ARG A 90 -1.74 7.79 9.12
CA ARG A 90 -3.10 8.26 9.43
C ARG A 90 -3.97 8.49 8.18
N THR A 91 -3.63 7.82 7.08
CA THR A 91 -4.31 7.97 5.79
C THR A 91 -5.16 6.74 5.50
N LYS A 92 -6.34 6.97 4.91
CA LYS A 92 -7.28 5.93 4.51
C LYS A 92 -7.04 5.52 3.06
N TYR A 93 -6.80 4.24 2.85
CA TYR A 93 -6.62 3.60 1.55
C TYR A 93 -7.78 2.65 1.27
N CYS A 94 -8.50 2.88 0.18
CA CYS A 94 -9.57 1.98 -0.24
C CYS A 94 -8.99 0.88 -1.12
N THR A 95 -9.07 -0.36 -0.67
CA THR A 95 -8.61 -1.55 -1.39
C THR A 95 -9.75 -2.49 -1.74
N ARG A 96 -9.56 -3.29 -2.77
CA ARG A 96 -10.34 -4.48 -3.09
C ARG A 96 -9.46 -5.70 -2.97
N VAL A 97 -9.94 -6.73 -2.29
CA VAL A 97 -9.21 -8.00 -2.17
C VAL A 97 -9.37 -8.79 -3.45
N HIS A 98 -8.27 -9.30 -3.98
CA HIS A 98 -8.21 -10.21 -5.11
C HIS A 98 -7.53 -11.49 -4.67
N THR A 99 -8.20 -12.62 -4.78
CA THR A 99 -7.62 -13.95 -4.51
C THR A 99 -7.48 -14.73 -5.81
N SER A 100 -6.39 -15.48 -5.95
CA SER A 100 -6.19 -16.54 -6.95
C SER A 100 -6.25 -17.91 -6.25
N GLY A 101 -5.96 -19.00 -6.98
CA GLY A 101 -5.91 -20.34 -6.38
C GLY A 101 -4.87 -20.47 -5.27
N ASP A 102 -3.73 -19.77 -5.40
CA ASP A 102 -2.56 -19.96 -4.53
C ASP A 102 -2.18 -18.71 -3.70
N ALA A 103 -2.77 -17.55 -3.99
CA ALA A 103 -2.36 -16.29 -3.37
C ALA A 103 -3.49 -15.25 -3.25
N GLY A 104 -3.18 -14.12 -2.60
CA GLY A 104 -4.07 -12.98 -2.51
C GLY A 104 -3.31 -11.66 -2.62
N THR A 105 -4.01 -10.61 -3.05
CA THR A 105 -3.49 -9.24 -3.07
C THR A 105 -4.56 -8.26 -2.64
N PHE A 106 -4.14 -7.15 -2.05
CA PHE A 106 -4.99 -6.00 -1.81
C PHE A 106 -4.72 -4.99 -2.90
N ARG A 107 -5.70 -4.74 -3.76
CA ARG A 107 -5.56 -3.79 -4.88
C ARG A 107 -6.22 -2.47 -4.52
N LEU A 108 -5.48 -1.38 -4.59
CA LEU A 108 -6.03 -0.04 -4.37
C LEU A 108 -7.09 0.28 -5.44
N LEU A 109 -8.12 1.01 -5.02
CA LEU A 109 -9.15 1.54 -5.92
C LEU A 109 -8.74 2.86 -6.57
N GLU A 110 -7.86 3.61 -5.90
CA GLU A 110 -7.32 4.88 -6.38
C GLU A 110 -5.80 4.79 -6.41
N ARG A 111 -5.18 5.38 -7.44
CA ARG A 111 -3.74 5.36 -7.60
C ARG A 111 -3.09 6.24 -6.53
N VAL A 112 -2.15 5.68 -5.78
CA VAL A 112 -1.28 6.48 -4.92
C VAL A 112 -0.09 6.97 -5.72
N CYS A 113 0.17 8.27 -5.65
CA CYS A 113 1.30 8.90 -6.32
C CYS A 113 2.48 8.97 -5.36
N CYS A 114 3.63 8.47 -5.80
CA CYS A 114 4.92 8.79 -5.18
C CYS A 114 5.20 10.27 -5.46
N VAL A 115 5.40 11.11 -4.44
CA VAL A 115 5.67 12.55 -4.63
C VAL A 115 7.16 12.89 -4.59
N THR A 116 8.02 11.89 -4.45
CA THR A 116 9.48 12.07 -4.42
C THR A 116 10.11 11.44 -5.66
N ASP A 117 9.82 12.05 -6.82
CA ASP A 117 10.49 11.76 -8.08
C ASP A 117 11.75 12.63 -8.16
N ASN A 118 12.85 12.13 -7.62
CA ASN A 118 14.11 12.87 -7.59
C ASN A 118 14.88 12.76 -8.93
N LEU A 119 14.50 11.81 -9.80
CA LEU A 119 15.08 11.65 -11.13
C LEU A 119 14.30 12.46 -12.17
N LYS A 120 14.94 13.50 -12.71
CA LYS A 120 14.36 14.34 -13.77
C LYS A 120 14.55 13.78 -15.18
N ALA A 121 15.48 12.85 -15.37
CA ALA A 121 15.70 12.07 -16.59
C ALA A 121 16.56 10.83 -16.31
N LEU A 122 16.56 9.87 -17.24
CA LEU A 122 17.33 8.63 -17.21
C LEU A 122 18.46 8.69 -18.25
N ASN A 123 19.61 8.09 -17.95
CA ASN A 123 20.69 7.82 -18.90
C ASN A 123 21.11 6.34 -18.86
N GLY A 124 22.00 5.94 -19.76
CA GLY A 124 22.47 4.55 -19.86
C GLY A 124 23.38 4.09 -18.71
N ASP A 125 23.81 4.99 -17.83
CA ASP A 125 24.70 4.69 -16.70
C ASP A 125 23.99 4.69 -15.34
N GLY A 126 22.68 5.01 -15.32
CA GLY A 126 21.84 4.97 -14.11
C GLY A 126 22.03 6.16 -13.16
N THR A 127 22.76 7.21 -13.55
CA THR A 127 22.91 8.42 -12.75
C THR A 127 21.81 9.46 -13.04
N PRO A 128 21.45 10.32 -12.07
CA PRO A 128 20.49 11.40 -12.30
C PRO A 128 21.02 12.37 -13.36
N VAL A 129 20.27 12.57 -14.44
CA VAL A 129 20.62 13.53 -15.50
C VAL A 129 19.58 14.65 -15.60
N THR A 130 20.03 15.81 -16.09
CA THR A 130 19.14 16.89 -16.50
C THR A 130 18.80 16.69 -17.98
N PRO A 131 17.53 16.66 -18.38
CA PRO A 131 17.17 16.51 -19.78
C PRO A 131 17.67 17.71 -20.58
N THR A 132 18.54 17.47 -21.55
CA THR A 132 18.89 18.47 -22.58
C THR A 132 17.70 18.60 -23.53
N PRO A 133 17.21 19.81 -23.85
CA PRO A 133 16.21 20.00 -24.89
C PRO A 133 16.69 19.37 -26.19
N GLY A 134 15.83 18.57 -26.84
CA GLY A 134 16.18 17.87 -28.07
C GLY A 134 16.66 18.83 -29.17
N ALA A 135 17.72 18.44 -29.86
CA ALA A 135 18.19 19.09 -31.08
C ALA A 135 17.21 18.90 -32.24
#